data_AF-A0A9E5SXX6-F1
#
_entry.id   AF-A0A9E5SXX6-F1
#
_cell.length_a   1.000
_cell.length_b   1.000
_cell.length_c   1.000
_cell.angle_alpha   90.00
_cell.angle_beta   90.00
_cell.angle_gamma   90.00
#
_symmetry.space_group_name_H-M   'P 1'
#
loop_
_entity.id
_entity.type
_entity.pdbx_description
1 polymer ?
#
loop_
_entity_poly.entity_id
_entity_poly.type
_entity_poly.pdbx_seq_one_letter_code
_entity_poly.pdbx_strand_id
1 'polypeptide(L)'
;MIAPITSKPKSYYLPTHVLLPNELGLPQNSMVLLEQVRTIDKSRLTYLVGLANEEVMCCIDRALGISVGLLELSDVFRDEPERPEEMTLCLCPVCASQFYNSPDHIIRRVNPLQNHKETCTYCDVRNGYDYIIIKKKKRLGD
;
A
#
# COMPACT_ATOMS: atom_id res chain seq x y z
N MET A 1 0.25 12.62 25.04
CA MET A 1 -0.95 12.30 24.22
C MET A 1 -1.24 10.83 24.39
N ILE A 2 -2.51 10.41 24.36
CA ILE A 2 -2.93 9.01 24.49
C ILE A 2 -4.02 8.69 23.48
N ALA A 3 -4.17 7.41 23.14
CA ALA A 3 -5.30 6.86 22.41
C ALA A 3 -6.03 5.82 23.29
N PRO A 4 -7.37 5.82 23.34
CA PRO A 4 -8.13 4.79 24.05
C PRO A 4 -7.96 3.39 23.44
N ILE A 5 -8.01 2.37 24.30
CA ILE A 5 -8.04 0.96 23.92
C ILE A 5 -9.37 0.36 24.38
N THR A 6 -9.99 -0.47 23.53
CA THR A 6 -11.21 -1.22 23.85
C THR A 6 -11.04 -2.69 23.53
N SER A 7 -11.48 -3.56 24.43
CA SER A 7 -11.59 -5.00 24.16
C SER A 7 -12.96 -5.39 23.60
N LYS A 8 -13.89 -4.43 23.51
CA LYS A 8 -15.18 -4.62 22.83
C LYS A 8 -14.99 -4.42 21.33
N PRO A 9 -15.44 -5.35 20.49
CA PRO A 9 -15.32 -5.21 19.04
C PRO A 9 -16.12 -3.99 18.57
N LYS A 10 -15.44 -3.13 17.82
CA LYS A 10 -16.03 -2.01 17.07
C LYS A 10 -15.93 -2.31 15.57
N SER A 11 -16.43 -1.43 14.72
CA SER A 11 -16.33 -1.62 13.26
C SER A 11 -14.88 -1.88 12.87
N TYR A 12 -14.58 -3.08 12.37
CA TYR A 12 -13.25 -3.47 11.92
C TYR A 12 -12.80 -2.73 10.65
N TYR A 13 -13.72 -1.99 10.01
CA TYR A 13 -13.48 -1.33 8.73
C TYR A 13 -13.02 0.12 8.84
N LEU A 14 -12.93 0.68 10.05
CA LEU A 14 -12.45 2.04 10.21
C LEU A 14 -10.92 2.07 10.14
N PRO A 15 -10.31 2.89 9.26
CA PRO A 15 -8.86 2.93 9.07
C PRO A 15 -8.11 3.51 10.27
N THR A 16 -8.81 4.14 11.21
CA THR A 16 -8.29 4.66 12.48
C THR A 16 -8.29 3.61 13.60
N HIS A 17 -8.81 2.42 13.34
CA HIS A 17 -8.83 1.32 14.29
C HIS A 17 -7.66 0.36 14.04
N VAL A 18 -6.87 0.08 15.07
CA VAL A 18 -5.74 -0.86 15.00
C VAL A 18 -5.96 -2.00 15.98
N LEU A 19 -5.85 -3.24 15.51
CA LEU A 19 -5.95 -4.42 16.36
C LEU A 19 -4.69 -4.59 17.21
N LEU A 20 -4.90 -4.85 18.49
CA LEU A 20 -3.85 -5.19 19.44
C LEU A 20 -4.01 -6.64 19.87
N PRO A 21 -3.02 -7.49 19.62
CA PRO A 21 -3.08 -8.86 20.05
C PRO A 21 -2.68 -8.92 21.55
N ASN A 22 -3.13 -9.96 22.25
CA ASN A 22 -3.01 -10.01 23.71
C ASN A 22 -1.57 -10.22 24.21
N GLU A 23 -0.64 -10.63 23.35
CA GLU A 23 0.77 -10.85 23.68
C GLU A 23 1.49 -9.56 24.08
N LEU A 24 0.89 -8.40 23.85
CA LEU A 24 1.38 -7.09 24.29
C LEU A 24 1.13 -6.80 25.78
N GLY A 25 0.77 -7.80 26.59
CA GLY A 25 0.45 -7.67 28.01
C GLY A 25 -1.01 -7.32 28.31
N LEU A 26 -1.89 -7.42 27.31
CA LEU A 26 -3.33 -7.19 27.48
C LEU A 26 -4.04 -8.49 27.90
N PRO A 27 -5.14 -8.42 28.69
CA PRO A 27 -5.86 -9.61 29.12
C PRO A 27 -6.53 -10.37 27.95
N GLN A 28 -6.82 -9.69 26.85
CA GLN A 28 -7.43 -10.25 25.65
C GLN A 28 -7.15 -9.34 24.43
N ASN A 29 -7.44 -9.88 23.24
CA ASN A 29 -7.36 -9.13 21.99
C ASN A 29 -8.23 -7.88 22.09
N SER A 30 -7.64 -6.76 21.70
CA SER A 30 -8.20 -5.43 21.87
C SER A 30 -7.98 -4.59 20.62
N MET A 31 -8.39 -3.34 20.66
CA MET A 31 -8.31 -2.41 19.54
C MET A 31 -8.03 -1.00 20.05
N VAL A 32 -7.11 -0.29 19.39
CA VAL A 32 -6.86 1.15 19.61
C VAL A 32 -7.81 1.97 18.74
N LEU A 33 -8.34 3.05 19.30
CA LEU A 33 -9.27 3.98 18.64
C LEU A 33 -8.55 5.32 18.39
N LEU A 34 -7.91 5.48 17.24
CA LEU A 34 -7.07 6.66 16.98
C LEU A 34 -7.87 7.92 16.68
N GLU A 35 -9.13 7.79 16.28
CA GLU A 35 -10.05 8.92 16.17
C GLU A 35 -10.42 9.53 17.53
N GLN A 36 -10.04 8.89 18.64
CA GLN A 36 -10.33 9.34 20.01
C GLN A 36 -9.07 9.80 20.76
N VAL A 37 -7.99 10.09 20.04
CA VAL A 37 -6.75 10.60 20.61
C VAL A 37 -7.01 11.88 21.42
N ARG A 38 -6.39 11.96 22.59
CA ARG A 38 -6.49 13.14 23.48
C ARG A 38 -5.24 13.34 24.31
N THR A 39 -5.11 14.52 24.90
CA THR A 39 -4.08 14.80 25.91
C THR A 39 -4.62 14.50 27.31
N ILE A 40 -3.77 13.95 28.16
CA ILE A 40 -4.04 13.77 29.59
C ILE A 40 -2.82 14.21 30.37
N ASP A 41 -3.04 14.63 31.62
CA ASP A 41 -1.93 14.85 32.55
C ASP A 41 -1.26 13.52 32.94
N LYS A 42 0.06 13.55 33.17
CA LYS A 42 0.85 12.36 33.50
C LYS A 42 0.40 11.71 34.82
N SER A 43 -0.16 12.47 35.77
CA SER A 43 -0.69 11.96 37.04
C SER A 43 -1.84 10.96 36.88
N ARG A 44 -2.50 10.93 35.71
CA ARG A 44 -3.58 9.98 35.42
C ARG A 44 -3.08 8.60 35.00
N LEU A 45 -1.77 8.45 34.75
CA LEU A 45 -1.15 7.17 34.43
C LEU A 45 -0.83 6.44 35.74
N THR A 46 -1.26 5.18 35.86
CA THR A 46 -1.11 4.38 37.08
C THR A 46 0.12 3.47 37.01
N TYR A 47 0.11 2.49 36.12
CA TYR A 47 1.19 1.52 35.94
C TYR A 47 1.28 1.08 34.48
N LEU A 48 2.43 0.51 34.11
CA LEU A 48 2.69 -0.03 32.77
C LEU A 48 2.02 -1.40 32.62
N VAL A 49 1.17 -1.54 31.60
CA VAL A 49 0.51 -2.82 31.27
C VAL A 49 1.40 -3.65 30.33
N GLY A 50 2.04 -3.01 29.36
CA GLY A 50 2.92 -3.68 28.40
C GLY A 50 3.49 -2.71 27.36
N LEU A 51 4.15 -3.26 26.34
CA LEU A 51 4.86 -2.51 25.30
C LEU A 51 4.46 -3.04 23.92
N ALA A 52 4.15 -2.15 23.00
CA ALA A 52 3.90 -2.49 21.60
C ALA A 52 5.23 -2.74 20.87
N ASN A 53 5.24 -3.72 19.96
CA ASN A 53 6.38 -3.94 19.06
C ASN A 53 6.38 -2.93 17.89
N GLU A 54 7.46 -2.93 17.11
CA GLU A 54 7.65 -1.99 16.00
C GLU A 54 6.57 -2.13 14.91
N GLU A 55 6.15 -3.36 14.60
CA GLU A 55 5.10 -3.63 13.62
C GLU A 55 3.76 -3.00 14.00
N VAL A 56 3.35 -3.16 15.27
CA VAL A 56 2.13 -2.55 15.80
C VAL A 56 2.25 -1.04 15.84
N MET A 57 3.40 -0.49 16.25
CA MET A 57 3.64 0.95 16.25
C MET A 57 3.57 1.55 14.85
N CYS A 58 4.10 0.87 13.83
CA CYS A 58 3.99 1.28 12.43
C CYS A 58 2.51 1.37 11.99
N CYS A 59 1.70 0.37 12.36
CA CYS A 59 0.26 0.40 12.09
C CYS A 59 -0.44 1.56 12.80
N ILE A 60 -0.05 1.85 14.05
CA ILE A 60 -0.57 2.98 14.84
C ILE A 60 -0.20 4.31 14.17
N ASP A 61 1.05 4.53 13.78
CA ASP A 61 1.49 5.79 13.17
C ASP A 61 0.75 6.09 11.87
N ARG A 62 0.52 5.05 11.06
CA ARG A 62 -0.24 5.16 9.81
C ARG A 62 -1.70 5.50 10.06
N ALA A 63 -2.36 4.75 10.95
CA ALA A 63 -3.75 5.02 11.31
C ALA A 63 -3.91 6.40 11.98
N LEU A 64 -2.90 6.85 12.73
CA LEU A 64 -2.85 8.18 13.33
C LEU A 64 -2.75 9.24 12.23
N GLY A 65 -1.85 9.04 11.26
CA GLY A 65 -1.71 9.92 10.10
C GLY A 65 -3.03 10.13 9.36
N ILE A 66 -3.84 9.08 9.20
CA ILE A 66 -5.20 9.19 8.65
C ILE A 66 -6.10 9.98 9.60
N SER A 67 -6.10 9.64 10.90
CA SER A 67 -6.95 10.29 11.89
C SER A 67 -6.71 11.80 12.01
N VAL A 68 -5.48 12.27 11.78
CA VAL A 68 -5.12 13.69 11.83
C VAL A 68 -5.04 14.36 10.45
N GLY A 69 -5.38 13.64 9.37
CA GLY A 69 -5.38 14.17 8.01
C GLY A 69 -4.01 14.42 7.39
N LEU A 70 -2.96 13.74 7.88
CA LEU A 70 -1.62 13.75 7.30
C LEU A 70 -1.44 12.70 6.20
N LEU A 71 -2.29 11.68 6.18
CA LEU A 71 -2.30 10.61 5.16
C LEU A 71 -3.72 10.46 4.62
N GLU A 72 -3.83 10.25 3.31
CA GLU A 72 -5.10 9.88 2.67
C GLU A 72 -5.25 8.36 2.65
N LEU A 73 -6.49 7.87 2.52
CA LEU A 73 -6.74 6.42 2.38
C LEU A 73 -5.95 5.80 1.22
N SER A 74 -5.68 6.56 0.15
CA SER A 74 -4.83 6.12 -0.97
C SER A 74 -3.38 5.80 -0.57
N ASP A 75 -2.86 6.45 0.47
CA ASP A 75 -1.49 6.20 0.96
C ASP A 75 -1.38 4.88 1.73
N VAL A 76 -2.53 4.38 2.19
CA VAL A 76 -2.72 3.30 3.15
C VAL A 76 -3.02 1.96 2.43
N PHE A 77 -3.11 1.97 1.11
CA PHE A 77 -3.17 0.74 0.31
C PHE A 77 -1.79 0.34 -0.27
N ARG A 78 -0.70 1.01 0.13
CA ARG A 78 0.66 0.66 -0.35
C ARG A 78 1.27 -0.57 0.32
N ASP A 79 0.61 -1.15 1.33
CA ASP A 79 0.95 -2.49 1.86
C ASP A 79 0.20 -3.63 1.15
N GLU A 80 -0.57 -3.35 0.09
CA GLU A 80 -0.74 -4.39 -0.94
C GLU A 80 0.65 -4.69 -1.51
N PRO A 81 1.03 -5.96 -1.77
CA PRO A 81 2.30 -6.28 -2.41
C PRO A 81 2.42 -5.37 -3.62
N GLU A 82 3.40 -4.46 -3.63
CA GLU A 82 3.59 -3.45 -4.66
C GLU A 82 3.16 -4.03 -6.01
N ARG A 83 2.01 -3.60 -6.54
CA ARG A 83 1.62 -4.03 -7.88
C ARG A 83 2.81 -3.69 -8.75
N PRO A 84 3.42 -4.67 -9.43
CA PRO A 84 4.69 -4.45 -10.09
C PRO A 84 4.52 -3.25 -11.02
N GLU A 85 5.46 -2.30 -11.01
CA GLU A 85 5.36 -1.03 -11.74
C GLU A 85 4.87 -1.29 -13.18
N GLU A 86 3.56 -1.08 -13.40
CA GLU A 86 2.93 -1.28 -14.69
C GLU A 86 3.03 0.04 -15.45
N MET A 87 3.81 0.06 -16.51
CA MET A 87 3.91 1.21 -17.41
C MET A 87 3.15 0.90 -18.70
N THR A 88 2.27 1.81 -19.13
CA THR A 88 1.57 1.67 -20.42
C THR A 88 2.26 2.53 -21.47
N LEU A 89 2.66 1.92 -22.60
CA LEU A 89 3.28 2.60 -23.74
C LEU A 89 2.58 2.25 -25.05
N CYS A 90 2.44 3.23 -25.94
CA CYS A 90 1.98 3.02 -27.31
C CYS A 90 3.18 2.56 -28.16
N LEU A 91 3.22 1.28 -28.56
CA LEU A 91 4.36 0.70 -29.29
C LEU A 91 3.93 0.10 -30.63
N CYS A 92 4.71 0.36 -31.68
CA CYS A 92 4.56 -0.39 -32.94
C CYS A 92 5.07 -1.84 -32.77
N PRO A 93 4.62 -2.80 -33.59
CA PRO A 93 5.03 -4.21 -33.46
C PRO A 93 6.55 -4.41 -33.47
N VAL A 94 7.30 -3.57 -34.20
CA VAL A 94 8.76 -3.66 -34.25
C VAL A 94 9.42 -3.15 -32.98
N CYS A 95 8.97 -2.01 -32.42
CA CYS A 95 9.51 -1.51 -31.15
C CYS A 95 9.09 -2.40 -29.97
N ALA A 96 7.89 -2.97 -30.01
CA ALA A 96 7.43 -3.93 -29.01
C ALA A 96 8.33 -5.18 -28.95
N SER A 97 8.92 -5.60 -30.08
CA SER A 97 9.84 -6.77 -30.13
C SER A 97 11.03 -6.65 -29.18
N GLN A 98 11.53 -5.43 -28.93
CA GLN A 98 12.64 -5.20 -28.01
C GLN A 98 12.28 -5.57 -26.57
N PHE A 99 11.02 -5.35 -26.18
CA PHE A 99 10.51 -5.69 -24.86
C PHE A 99 10.16 -7.18 -24.73
N TYR A 100 9.66 -7.81 -25.81
CA TYR A 100 9.44 -9.27 -25.84
C TYR A 100 10.75 -10.06 -25.64
N ASN A 101 11.86 -9.51 -26.13
CA ASN A 101 13.17 -10.15 -26.06
C ASN A 101 13.97 -9.81 -24.78
N SER A 102 13.43 -8.95 -23.90
CA SER A 102 14.09 -8.59 -22.65
C SER A 102 13.73 -9.59 -21.54
N PRO A 103 14.71 -10.19 -20.84
CA PRO A 103 14.43 -11.12 -19.74
C PRO A 103 13.77 -10.42 -18.54
N ASP A 104 14.00 -9.13 -18.39
CA ASP A 104 13.60 -8.32 -17.22
C ASP A 104 12.17 -7.79 -17.29
N HIS A 105 11.48 -7.97 -18.42
CA HIS A 105 10.16 -7.37 -18.64
C HIS A 105 9.12 -8.40 -19.06
N ILE A 106 7.86 -8.14 -18.72
CA ILE A 106 6.69 -8.80 -19.28
C ILE A 106 5.93 -7.73 -20.06
N ILE A 107 5.60 -8.04 -21.31
CA ILE A 107 4.85 -7.14 -22.20
C ILE A 107 3.55 -7.81 -22.65
N ARG A 108 2.42 -7.10 -22.53
CA ARG A 108 1.09 -7.55 -22.97
C ARG A 108 0.28 -6.40 -23.56
N ARG A 109 -0.63 -6.69 -24.47
CA ARG A 109 -1.56 -5.65 -24.96
C ARG A 109 -2.56 -5.28 -23.88
N VAL A 110 -2.87 -3.99 -23.77
CA VAL A 110 -3.94 -3.47 -22.91
C VAL A 110 -5.29 -3.97 -23.41
N ASN A 111 -5.56 -3.77 -24.71
CA ASN A 111 -6.80 -4.19 -25.36
C ASN A 111 -6.48 -4.96 -26.67
N PRO A 112 -6.72 -6.28 -26.73
CA PRO A 112 -6.55 -7.05 -27.94
C PRO A 112 -7.40 -6.58 -29.14
N LEU A 113 -8.53 -5.91 -28.86
CA LEU A 113 -9.50 -5.40 -29.84
C LEU A 113 -9.33 -3.90 -30.14
N GLN A 114 -8.19 -3.31 -29.80
CA GLN A 114 -7.92 -1.90 -30.06
C GLN A 114 -7.94 -1.59 -31.57
N ASN A 115 -8.91 -0.80 -31.98
CA ASN A 115 -9.09 -0.38 -33.37
C ASN A 115 -8.34 0.92 -33.71
N HIS A 116 -8.20 1.83 -32.74
CA HIS A 116 -7.49 3.08 -32.92
C HIS A 116 -6.03 2.94 -32.51
N LYS A 117 -5.11 3.22 -33.44
CA LYS A 117 -3.66 3.10 -33.22
C LYS A 117 -3.06 4.49 -33.16
N GLU A 118 -2.30 4.74 -32.10
CA GLU A 118 -1.56 5.98 -31.93
C GLU A 118 -0.11 5.84 -32.42
N THR A 119 0.58 6.96 -32.60
CA THR A 119 1.99 6.98 -32.99
C THR A 119 2.84 6.36 -31.87
N CYS A 120 3.75 5.47 -32.27
CA CYS A 120 4.61 4.73 -31.36
C CYS A 120 5.57 5.67 -30.63
N THR A 121 5.50 5.69 -29.29
CA THR A 121 6.30 6.55 -28.41
C THR A 121 7.81 6.36 -28.53
N TYR A 122 8.27 5.19 -28.98
CA TYR A 122 9.71 4.90 -29.08
C TYR A 122 10.36 5.35 -30.39
N CYS A 123 9.59 5.34 -31.50
CA CYS A 123 10.16 5.64 -32.82
C CYS A 123 9.52 6.85 -33.49
N ASP A 124 8.41 7.37 -32.93
CA ASP A 124 7.64 8.52 -33.40
C ASP A 124 7.23 8.49 -34.87
N VAL A 125 7.28 7.33 -35.51
CA VAL A 125 7.07 7.16 -36.97
C VAL A 125 5.95 6.18 -37.28
N ARG A 126 5.85 5.06 -36.56
CA ARG A 126 4.91 3.97 -36.87
C ARG A 126 3.74 3.99 -35.92
N ASN A 127 2.56 3.60 -36.41
CA ASN A 127 1.40 3.43 -35.53
C ASN A 127 1.48 2.11 -34.74
N GLY A 128 1.02 2.17 -33.50
CA GLY A 128 1.17 1.12 -32.49
C GLY A 128 -0.10 0.81 -31.73
N TYR A 129 0.04 -0.10 -30.77
CA TYR A 129 -1.00 -0.48 -29.83
C TYR A 129 -0.54 -0.16 -28.42
N ASP A 130 -1.46 -0.14 -27.49
CA ASP A 130 -1.16 0.14 -26.10
C ASP A 130 -0.70 -1.16 -25.46
N TYR A 131 0.50 -1.14 -24.88
CA TYR A 131 1.12 -2.26 -24.19
C TYR A 131 1.35 -1.92 -22.73
N ILE A 132 1.00 -2.84 -21.84
CA ILE A 132 1.46 -2.83 -20.45
C ILE A 132 2.81 -3.55 -20.40
N ILE A 133 3.79 -2.86 -19.80
CA ILE A 133 5.15 -3.32 -19.54
C ILE A 133 5.32 -3.42 -18.03
N ILE A 134 5.69 -4.61 -17.56
CA ILE A 134 5.86 -4.94 -16.15
C ILE A 134 7.32 -5.34 -15.93
N LYS A 135 8.03 -4.66 -15.05
CA LYS A 135 9.37 -5.10 -14.61
C LYS A 135 9.25 -6.34 -13.73
N LYS A 136 10.01 -7.38 -14.03
CA LYS A 136 10.13 -8.56 -13.17
C LYS A 136 11.00 -8.19 -11.96
N LYS A 137 10.53 -8.46 -10.74
CA LYS A 137 11.36 -8.32 -9.53
C LYS A 137 12.51 -9.31 -9.62
N LYS A 138 13.76 -8.83 -9.58
CA LYS A 138 14.93 -9.70 -9.37
C LYS A 138 14.78 -10.35 -8.00
N ARG A 139 14.93 -11.67 -7.92
CA ARG A 139 15.08 -12.33 -6.62
C ARG A 139 16.44 -11.92 -6.07
N LEU A 140 16.52 -11.59 -4.79
CA LEU A 140 17.78 -11.30 -4.12
C LEU A 140 18.63 -12.58 -4.13
N GLY A 141 19.60 -12.67 -5.05
CA GLY A 141 20.47 -13.85 -5.19
C GLY A 141 21.02 -14.20 -6.59
N ASP A 142 20.89 -13.34 -7.61
CA ASP A 142 21.63 -13.46 -8.88
C ASP A 142 22.89 -12.59 -8.89
#